data_AF-C7DE85-F1
#
_entry.id   AF-C7DE85-F1
#
_cell.length_a   1.000
_cell.length_b   1.000
_cell.length_c   1.000
_cell.angle_alpha   90.00
_cell.angle_beta   90.00
_cell.angle_gamma   90.00
#
_symmetry.space_group_name_H-M   'P 1'
#
loop_
_entity.id
_entity.type
_entity.pdbx_description
1 polymer ?
#
loop_
_entity_poly.entity_id
_entity_poly.type
_entity_poly.pdbx_seq_one_letter_code
_entity_poly.pdbx_strand_id
1 'polypeptide(L)'
;MTTSMIIERADCTSSVRAMETTMNIQYLNKKPCEDILGAAVDDARKFFERECHTLWDVCDCLDDALARDAVEELVGLFDHLDPAPETIVVMLSRIVGSMISVPFAVVDLLDRETRLNIAMSNALKLYGPRLTDMSNRIIRALDQVHATSV
;
A
#
# COMPACT_ATOMS: atom_id res chain seq x y z
N MET A 1 39.80 -72.29 13.42
CA MET A 1 40.02 -71.06 12.64
C MET A 1 38.67 -70.52 12.23
N THR A 2 38.45 -69.25 12.52
CA THR A 2 37.16 -68.60 12.78
C THR A 2 36.47 -68.11 11.51
N THR A 3 35.19 -68.44 11.35
CA THR A 3 34.30 -67.96 10.29
C THR A 3 33.98 -66.48 10.50
N SER A 4 34.25 -65.63 9.51
CA SER A 4 33.82 -64.23 9.49
C SER A 4 32.75 -64.02 8.42
N MET A 5 31.54 -63.67 8.86
CA MET A 5 30.47 -63.13 8.04
C MET A 5 30.66 -61.63 7.91
N ILE A 6 30.72 -61.10 6.69
CA ILE A 6 30.57 -59.67 6.40
C ILE A 6 29.29 -59.53 5.57
N ILE A 7 28.27 -58.93 6.17
CA ILE A 7 27.09 -58.40 5.47
C ILE A 7 27.30 -56.88 5.48
N GLU A 8 27.79 -56.33 4.37
CA GLU A 8 27.85 -54.88 4.16
C GLU A 8 26.57 -54.41 3.46
N ARG A 9 25.83 -53.55 4.17
CA ARG A 9 24.87 -52.61 3.62
C ARG A 9 25.63 -51.50 2.89
N ALA A 10 25.23 -51.17 1.66
CA ALA A 10 25.43 -49.83 1.10
C ALA A 10 24.32 -49.53 0.08
N ASP A 11 23.38 -48.70 0.52
CA ASP A 11 22.27 -48.18 -0.26
C ASP A 11 22.71 -47.10 -1.26
N CYS A 12 21.93 -47.04 -2.35
CA CYS A 12 21.98 -46.16 -3.50
C CYS A 12 22.33 -44.68 -3.23
N THR A 13 23.47 -44.21 -3.71
CA THR A 13 23.71 -42.77 -3.98
C THR A 13 24.53 -42.53 -5.26
N SER A 14 24.32 -43.39 -6.27
CA SER A 14 24.96 -43.28 -7.60
C SER A 14 24.20 -42.35 -8.56
N SER A 15 23.71 -41.20 -8.10
CA SER A 15 23.01 -40.23 -8.97
C SER A 15 23.18 -38.78 -8.50
N VAL A 16 24.41 -38.36 -8.21
CA VAL A 16 24.72 -36.94 -7.91
C VAL A 16 25.88 -36.45 -8.78
N ARG A 17 25.87 -36.80 -10.07
CA ARG A 17 26.71 -36.18 -11.11
C ARG A 17 25.96 -36.15 -12.45
N ALA A 18 24.96 -35.29 -12.55
CA ALA A 18 24.49 -34.70 -13.80
C ALA A 18 23.31 -33.78 -13.48
N MET A 19 23.59 -32.57 -12.99
CA MET A 19 22.72 -31.39 -13.18
C MET A 19 23.46 -30.16 -12.65
N GLU A 20 24.57 -29.82 -13.31
CA GLU A 20 24.89 -28.41 -13.53
C GLU A 20 23.79 -27.85 -14.44
N THR A 21 22.69 -27.40 -13.83
CA THR A 21 21.70 -26.55 -14.51
C THR A 21 21.72 -25.21 -13.80
N THR A 22 22.68 -24.40 -14.22
CA THR A 22 22.48 -22.98 -14.56
C THR A 22 21.42 -22.23 -13.75
N MET A 23 21.94 -21.38 -12.86
CA MET A 23 21.40 -20.08 -12.48
C MET A 23 20.18 -19.63 -13.29
N ASN A 24 19.02 -19.60 -12.64
CA ASN A 24 17.95 -18.70 -13.04
C ASN A 24 17.21 -18.19 -11.80
N ILE A 25 17.96 -17.47 -10.95
CA ILE A 25 17.36 -16.48 -10.06
C ILE A 25 16.93 -15.34 -10.99
N GLN A 26 15.72 -15.44 -11.53
CA GLN A 26 15.11 -14.37 -12.29
C GLN A 26 14.99 -13.15 -11.39
N TYR A 27 15.91 -12.20 -11.61
CA TYR A 27 15.80 -10.77 -11.38
C TYR A 27 14.96 -10.40 -10.15
N LEU A 28 15.63 -10.26 -9.00
CA LEU A 28 15.34 -9.13 -8.11
C LEU A 28 15.46 -7.88 -8.97
N ASN A 29 14.36 -7.50 -9.62
CA ASN A 29 14.21 -6.24 -10.30
C ASN A 29 14.21 -5.19 -9.17
N LYS A 30 15.41 -4.87 -8.67
CA LYS A 30 15.65 -3.74 -7.80
C LYS A 30 15.39 -2.53 -8.67
N LYS A 31 14.12 -2.18 -8.85
CA LYS A 31 13.79 -0.79 -9.11
C LYS A 31 14.52 0.01 -8.01
N PRO A 32 15.29 1.04 -8.38
CA PRO A 32 15.82 2.01 -7.42
C PRO A 32 14.75 2.35 -6.38
N CYS A 33 15.11 2.45 -5.09
CA CYS A 33 14.12 2.77 -4.06
C CYS A 33 13.41 4.11 -4.35
N GLU A 34 14.11 5.03 -5.01
CA GLU A 34 13.55 6.28 -5.57
C GLU A 34 12.46 6.02 -6.63
N ASP A 35 12.65 5.05 -7.53
CA ASP A 35 11.64 4.66 -8.53
C ASP A 35 10.39 4.02 -7.87
N ILE A 36 10.56 3.33 -6.74
CA ILE A 36 9.46 2.74 -5.97
C ILE A 36 8.67 3.85 -5.26
N LEU A 37 9.37 4.80 -4.64
CA LEU A 37 8.76 5.96 -4.00
C LEU A 37 8.04 6.84 -5.00
N GLY A 38 8.69 7.17 -6.12
CA GLY A 38 8.09 7.90 -7.23
C GLY A 38 6.84 7.22 -7.78
N ALA A 39 6.87 5.90 -7.98
CA ALA A 39 5.69 5.15 -8.42
C ALA A 39 4.55 5.13 -7.39
N ALA A 40 4.86 5.15 -6.08
CA ALA A 40 3.84 5.22 -5.03
C ALA A 40 3.19 6.61 -4.96
N VAL A 41 4.00 7.67 -5.08
CA VAL A 41 3.53 9.06 -5.15
C VAL A 41 2.70 9.29 -6.41
N ASP A 42 3.12 8.76 -7.55
CA ASP A 42 2.37 8.86 -8.81
C ASP A 42 1.03 8.10 -8.78
N ASP A 43 0.96 6.96 -8.08
CA ASP A 43 -0.30 6.24 -7.89
C ASP A 43 -1.28 7.08 -7.05
N ALA A 44 -0.78 7.74 -6.00
CA ALA A 44 -1.58 8.69 -5.22
C ALA A 44 -2.02 9.88 -6.08
N ARG A 45 -1.13 10.51 -6.83
CA ARG A 45 -1.44 11.61 -7.76
C ARG A 45 -2.59 11.25 -8.69
N LYS A 46 -2.49 10.13 -9.42
CA LYS A 46 -3.52 9.66 -10.37
C LYS A 46 -4.85 9.37 -9.69
N PHE A 47 -4.82 8.87 -8.46
CA PHE A 47 -6.04 8.64 -7.69
C PHE A 47 -6.73 9.96 -7.36
N PHE A 48 -5.99 10.97 -6.87
CA PHE A 48 -6.57 12.27 -6.52
C PHE A 48 -7.01 13.07 -7.75
N GLU A 49 -6.31 12.99 -8.89
CA GLU A 49 -6.75 13.58 -10.15
C GLU A 49 -8.15 13.08 -10.58
N ARG A 50 -8.50 11.83 -10.25
CA ARG A 50 -9.76 11.21 -10.65
C ARG A 50 -10.86 11.34 -9.60
N GLU A 51 -10.50 11.29 -8.32
CA GLU A 51 -11.47 11.07 -7.23
C GLU A 51 -11.59 12.27 -6.26
N CYS A 52 -10.84 13.37 -6.45
CA CYS A 52 -10.82 14.50 -5.51
C CYS A 52 -12.20 15.10 -5.21
N HIS A 53 -13.04 15.26 -6.23
CA HIS A 53 -14.40 15.80 -6.05
C HIS A 53 -15.26 14.89 -5.17
N THR A 54 -15.21 13.58 -5.38
CA THR A 54 -15.94 12.62 -4.56
C THR A 54 -15.42 12.59 -3.13
N LEU A 55 -14.11 12.77 -2.92
CA LEU A 55 -13.51 12.86 -1.58
C LEU A 55 -13.96 14.13 -0.86
N TRP A 56 -14.06 15.27 -1.57
CA TRP A 56 -14.63 16.49 -1.01
C TRP A 56 -16.07 16.31 -0.58
N ASP A 57 -16.92 15.73 -1.43
CA ASP A 57 -18.32 15.46 -1.10
C ASP A 57 -18.44 14.57 0.15
N VAL A 58 -17.56 13.56 0.26
CA VAL A 58 -17.49 12.70 1.45
C VAL A 58 -17.11 13.51 2.68
N CYS A 59 -16.05 14.31 2.64
CA CYS A 59 -15.62 15.12 3.78
C CYS A 59 -16.68 16.13 4.22
N ASP A 60 -17.33 16.80 3.26
CA ASP A 60 -18.41 17.76 3.54
C ASP A 60 -19.61 17.07 4.20
N CYS A 61 -19.92 15.85 3.78
CA CYS A 61 -21.01 15.07 4.39
C CYS A 61 -20.68 14.52 5.77
N LEU A 62 -19.39 14.35 6.08
CA LEU A 62 -18.92 14.04 7.43
C LEU A 62 -18.80 15.28 8.32
N ASP A 63 -19.00 16.47 7.76
CA ASP A 63 -18.79 17.76 8.44
C ASP A 63 -17.36 17.88 9.02
N ASP A 64 -16.37 17.31 8.31
CA ASP A 64 -14.96 17.31 8.72
C ASP A 64 -14.13 18.25 7.85
N ALA A 65 -14.06 19.52 8.29
CA ALA A 65 -13.31 20.56 7.62
C ALA A 65 -11.80 20.25 7.54
N LEU A 66 -11.23 19.55 8.54
CA LEU A 66 -9.79 19.22 8.52
C LEU A 66 -9.47 18.16 7.47
N ALA A 67 -10.36 17.20 7.27
CA ALA A 67 -10.24 16.23 6.19
C ALA A 67 -10.43 16.89 4.83
N ARG A 68 -11.41 17.80 4.71
CA ARG A 68 -11.68 18.57 3.49
C ARG A 68 -10.47 19.42 3.08
N ASP A 69 -9.85 20.10 4.03
CA ASP A 69 -8.63 20.89 3.85
C ASP A 69 -7.46 19.99 3.43
N ALA A 70 -7.31 18.81 4.05
CA ALA A 70 -6.24 17.87 3.69
C ALA A 70 -6.35 17.33 2.25
N VAL A 71 -7.57 17.13 1.73
CA VAL A 71 -7.76 16.77 0.31
C VAL A 71 -7.34 17.94 -0.59
N GLU A 72 -7.72 19.17 -0.25
CA GLU A 72 -7.35 20.37 -1.02
C GLU A 72 -5.85 20.63 -1.03
N GLU A 73 -5.21 20.48 0.13
CA GLU A 73 -3.76 20.60 0.27
C GLU A 73 -3.03 19.50 -0.52
N LEU A 74 -3.54 18.26 -0.53
CA LEU A 74 -2.98 17.19 -1.37
C LEU A 74 -3.08 17.48 -2.86
N VAL A 75 -4.22 17.98 -3.33
CA VAL A 75 -4.38 18.37 -4.74
C VAL A 75 -3.36 19.46 -5.09
N GLY A 76 -3.23 20.50 -4.26
CA GLY A 76 -2.23 21.55 -4.47
C GLY A 76 -0.78 21.04 -4.41
N LEU A 77 -0.48 20.08 -3.53
CA LEU A 77 0.84 19.45 -3.46
C LEU A 77 1.16 18.66 -4.73
N PHE A 78 0.19 17.98 -5.32
CA PHE A 78 0.38 17.25 -6.57
C PHE A 78 0.56 18.16 -7.80
N ASP A 79 0.06 19.39 -7.75
CA ASP A 79 0.32 20.42 -8.77
C ASP A 79 1.76 20.94 -8.71
N HIS A 80 2.46 20.76 -7.59
CA HIS A 80 3.89 21.05 -7.49
C HIS A 80 4.74 19.90 -8.07
N LEU A 81 5.87 20.27 -8.69
CA LEU A 81 6.73 19.32 -9.40
C LEU A 81 7.42 18.28 -8.49
N ASP A 82 7.51 18.54 -7.18
CA ASP A 82 8.19 17.64 -6.24
C ASP A 82 7.65 17.75 -4.80
N PRO A 83 6.46 17.20 -4.51
CA PRO A 83 5.89 17.21 -3.17
C PRO A 83 6.69 16.31 -2.21
N ALA A 84 7.04 16.83 -1.05
CA ALA A 84 7.69 16.06 0.01
C ALA A 84 6.80 14.86 0.41
N PRO A 85 7.27 13.60 0.27
CA PRO A 85 6.44 12.42 0.48
C PRO A 85 5.91 12.29 1.92
N GLU A 86 6.63 12.82 2.92
CA GLU A 86 6.18 12.89 4.31
C GLU A 86 4.92 13.73 4.44
N THR A 87 4.87 14.87 3.75
CA THR A 87 3.69 15.74 3.72
C THR A 87 2.50 15.01 3.11
N ILE A 88 2.72 14.25 2.03
CA ILE A 88 1.68 13.42 1.40
C ILE A 88 1.11 12.41 2.41
N VAL A 89 1.97 11.69 3.13
CA VAL A 89 1.56 10.70 4.14
C VAL A 89 0.76 11.35 5.26
N VAL A 90 1.17 12.53 5.74
CA VAL A 90 0.45 13.27 6.79
C VAL A 90 -0.96 13.61 6.34
N MET A 91 -1.11 14.14 5.13
CA MET A 91 -2.42 14.52 4.60
C MET A 91 -3.31 13.30 4.33
N LEU A 92 -2.76 12.23 3.75
CA LEU A 92 -3.48 10.96 3.57
C LEU A 92 -3.99 10.42 4.92
N SER A 93 -3.16 10.50 5.96
CA SER A 93 -3.52 10.02 7.30
C SER A 93 -4.63 10.84 7.94
N ARG A 94 -4.71 12.15 7.68
CA ARG A 94 -5.83 13.00 8.12
C ARG A 94 -7.14 12.59 7.47
N ILE A 95 -7.13 12.37 6.15
CA ILE A 95 -8.31 11.92 5.40
C ILE A 95 -8.75 10.53 5.88
N VAL A 96 -7.81 9.59 6.00
CA VAL A 96 -8.08 8.23 6.51
C VAL A 96 -8.63 8.28 7.93
N GLY A 97 -8.04 9.09 8.80
CA GLY A 97 -8.50 9.28 10.16
C GLY A 97 -9.95 9.73 10.22
N SER A 98 -10.32 10.71 9.41
CA SER A 98 -11.70 11.17 9.25
C SER A 98 -12.64 10.05 8.79
N MET A 99 -12.27 9.33 7.74
CA MET A 99 -13.10 8.24 7.19
C MET A 99 -13.28 7.06 8.15
N ILE A 100 -12.25 6.72 8.95
CA ILE A 100 -12.31 5.63 9.93
C ILE A 100 -13.00 6.08 11.22
N SER A 101 -12.96 7.37 11.54
CA SER A 101 -13.62 7.94 12.73
C SER A 101 -15.13 7.87 12.68
N VAL A 102 -15.70 7.59 11.50
CA VAL A 102 -17.12 7.27 11.32
C VAL A 102 -17.28 5.75 11.47
N PRO A 103 -17.84 5.25 12.58
CA PRO A 103 -18.08 3.81 12.71
C PRO A 103 -18.95 3.33 11.55
N PHE A 104 -18.68 2.14 11.00
CA PHE A 104 -19.54 1.56 9.96
C PHE A 104 -21.02 1.46 10.40
N ALA A 105 -21.27 1.30 11.70
CA ALA A 105 -22.62 1.35 12.27
C ALA A 105 -23.28 2.75 12.16
N VAL A 106 -22.49 3.82 12.20
CA VAL A 106 -22.94 5.21 11.97
C VAL A 106 -23.11 5.47 10.48
N VAL A 107 -22.31 4.86 9.59
CA VAL A 107 -22.56 4.88 8.14
C VAL A 107 -23.91 4.27 7.81
N ASP A 108 -24.24 3.11 8.39
CA ASP A 108 -25.55 2.47 8.21
C ASP A 108 -26.70 3.29 8.83
N LEU A 109 -26.44 4.01 9.93
CA LEU A 109 -27.41 4.92 10.56
C LEU A 109 -27.64 6.16 9.69
N LEU A 110 -26.58 6.77 9.16
CA LEU A 110 -26.63 7.94 8.28
C LEU A 110 -27.26 7.62 6.92
N ASP A 111 -27.07 6.40 6.40
CA ASP A 111 -27.74 5.88 5.21
C ASP A 111 -29.26 5.73 5.47
N ARG A 112 -29.64 5.20 6.65
CA ARG A 112 -31.05 5.10 7.09
C ARG A 112 -31.70 6.46 7.37
N GLU A 113 -30.95 7.42 7.89
CA GLU A 113 -31.40 8.79 8.11
C GLU A 113 -31.36 9.64 6.83
N THR A 114 -31.04 9.06 5.66
CA THR A 114 -30.92 9.70 4.34
C THR A 114 -29.85 10.80 4.23
N ARG A 115 -28.97 10.92 5.23
CA ARG A 115 -27.88 11.91 5.25
C ARG A 115 -26.68 11.45 4.43
N LEU A 116 -26.47 10.14 4.31
CA LEU A 116 -25.59 9.52 3.31
C LEU A 116 -26.47 8.90 2.21
N ASN A 117 -26.13 9.08 0.94
CA ASN A 117 -26.71 8.27 -0.13
C ASN A 117 -25.87 6.99 -0.34
N ILE A 118 -26.44 5.99 -1.00
CA ILE A 118 -25.79 4.70 -1.30
C ILE A 118 -24.43 4.86 -1.99
N ALA A 119 -24.29 5.80 -2.92
CA ALA A 119 -23.01 6.09 -3.58
C ALA A 119 -21.95 6.61 -2.61
N MET A 120 -22.34 7.42 -1.62
CA MET A 120 -21.44 7.94 -0.59
C MET A 120 -21.04 6.89 0.45
N SER A 121 -21.97 6.02 0.83
CA SER A 121 -21.66 4.82 1.64
C SER A 121 -20.67 3.90 0.93
N ASN A 122 -20.85 3.70 -0.38
CA ASN A 122 -19.92 2.93 -1.21
C ASN A 122 -18.56 3.62 -1.36
N ALA A 123 -18.53 4.96 -1.48
CA ALA A 123 -17.29 5.73 -1.52
C ALA A 123 -16.48 5.57 -0.23
N LEU A 124 -17.11 5.66 0.95
CA LEU A 124 -16.43 5.43 2.24
C LEU A 124 -15.86 4.01 2.34
N LYS A 125 -16.65 3.01 1.95
CA LYS A 125 -16.22 1.60 1.94
C LYS A 125 -15.07 1.33 0.97
N LEU A 126 -15.02 2.06 -0.15
CA LEU A 126 -14.02 1.87 -1.19
C LEU A 126 -12.73 2.66 -0.92
N TYR A 127 -12.86 3.93 -0.54
CA TYR A 127 -11.72 4.85 -0.45
C TYR A 127 -10.95 4.73 0.85
N GLY A 128 -11.60 4.47 2.00
CA GLY A 128 -10.90 4.33 3.28
C GLY A 128 -9.77 3.28 3.23
N PRO A 129 -10.04 2.03 2.81
CA PRO A 129 -9.01 1.02 2.64
C PRO A 129 -7.96 1.39 1.59
N ARG A 130 -8.36 2.02 0.49
CA ARG A 130 -7.45 2.39 -0.60
C ARG A 130 -6.48 3.50 -0.20
N LEU A 131 -6.95 4.52 0.50
CA LEU A 131 -6.13 5.60 1.06
C LEU A 131 -5.15 5.08 2.11
N THR A 132 -5.60 4.13 2.94
CA THR A 132 -4.74 3.44 3.92
C THR A 132 -3.64 2.64 3.23
N ASP A 133 -3.97 1.89 2.17
CA ASP A 133 -2.98 1.16 1.37
C ASP A 133 -1.96 2.11 0.72
N MET A 134 -2.41 3.22 0.12
CA MET A 134 -1.53 4.22 -0.48
C MET A 134 -0.57 4.82 0.55
N SER A 135 -1.08 5.26 1.71
CA SER A 135 -0.24 5.79 2.81
C SER A 135 0.84 4.78 3.23
N ASN A 136 0.45 3.52 3.46
CA ASN A 136 1.38 2.45 3.83
C ASN A 136 2.43 2.15 2.75
N ARG A 137 2.06 2.23 1.47
CA ARG A 137 3.00 2.04 0.36
C ARG A 137 4.05 3.15 0.31
N ILE A 138 3.65 4.40 0.53
CA ILE A 138 4.58 5.55 0.57
C ILE A 138 5.50 5.42 1.78
N ILE A 139 4.98 5.10 2.97
CA ILE A 139 5.80 4.89 4.19
C ILE A 139 6.86 3.81 3.96
N ARG A 140 6.47 2.64 3.43
CA ARG A 140 7.41 1.55 3.16
C ARG A 140 8.46 1.93 2.13
N ALA A 141 8.11 2.74 1.14
CA ALA A 141 9.06 3.21 0.14
C ALA A 141 10.04 4.23 0.74
N LEU A 142 9.56 5.15 1.58
CA LEU A 142 10.39 6.08 2.34
C LEU A 142 11.41 5.36 3.23
N ASP A 143 10.97 4.35 3.99
CA ASP A 143 11.87 3.55 4.85
C ASP A 143 12.99 2.88 4.05
N GLN A 144 12.69 2.43 2.82
CA GLN A 144 13.68 1.80 1.93
C GLN A 144 14.70 2.80 1.37
N VAL A 145 14.27 4.02 1.04
CA VAL A 145 15.16 5.10 0.59
C VAL A 145 16.08 5.55 1.73
N HIS A 146 15.54 5.70 2.94
CA HIS A 146 16.34 6.05 4.12
C HIS A 146 17.35 4.94 4.46
N ALA A 147 16.96 3.67 4.39
CA ALA A 147 17.85 2.55 4.68
C ALA A 147 18.98 2.36 3.65
N THR A 148 18.85 2.90 2.44
CA THR A 148 19.89 2.84 1.39
C THR A 148 20.83 4.04 1.38
N SER A 149 20.52 5.09 2.16
CA SER A 149 21.32 6.31 2.27
C SER A 149 22.32 6.31 3.44
N VAL A 150 22.38 5.21 4.21
CA VAL A 150 23.29 4.98 5.36
C VAL A 150 24.33 3.93 5.00
#